data_AF-A0A6V6Z6S0-F1
#
_entry.id   AF-A0A6V6Z6S0-F1
#
_cell.length_a   1.000
_cell.length_b   1.000
_cell.length_c   1.000
_cell.angle_alpha   90.00
_cell.angle_beta   90.00
_cell.angle_gamma   90.00
#
_symmetry.space_group_name_H-M   'P 1'
#
loop_
_entity.id
_entity.type
_entity.pdbx_description
1 polymer ?
#
loop_
_entity_poly.entity_id
_entity_poly.type
_entity_poly.pdbx_seq_one_letter_code
_entity_poly.pdbx_strand_id
1 'polypeptide(L)'
;MKTTKKTNTKNEDFELNNSSFLPKEEYLHKYKNNNNKDVICITDSKGYSQPNDKDLFEIWVDSSNGFIPLWEKGVTLNWRFSKSFGSYFNKPEAAKSGVRKLLGEAISAWQDACPVKFHEDNDAWDFEIAMHQKNCNNNGCVLASAFFPDPGQNIFYIYPTMFEQDHKEQIETMEHEIGHIFGLRHFFANISEKEWSSELFGTDSAFSIMNYGEKSRLTADDIKDLKILYELVWSGKLTEINGTEIKLFKSYHMSSRLSNSSFQLSNAVNFKGLHEMLRESSFTSSAFEVNNDVSLQVKRAILNVKGNNSTDPNTLSNSQKLEDELFFNSNDFILLAVKLNKFITNSSKKITVSEIKKCETVGDCINLLNSKL
;
A
#
# COMPACT_ATOMS: atom_id res chain seq x y z
N MET A 1 48.51 26.24 3.97
CA MET A 1 47.47 25.20 3.99
C MET A 1 46.34 25.65 4.90
N LYS A 2 45.20 26.07 4.34
CA LYS A 2 43.99 26.39 5.11
C LYS A 2 43.14 25.12 5.14
N THR A 3 43.01 24.51 6.31
CA THR A 3 42.12 23.39 6.57
C THR A 3 40.70 23.91 6.75
N THR A 4 39.87 23.74 5.74
CA THR A 4 38.44 24.07 5.79
C THR A 4 37.71 22.97 6.57
N LYS A 5 37.24 23.30 7.77
CA LYS A 5 36.34 22.45 8.56
C LYS A 5 34.99 22.34 7.82
N LYS A 6 34.64 21.13 7.38
CA LYS A 6 33.32 20.80 6.86
C LYS A 6 32.36 20.72 8.06
N THR A 7 31.57 21.78 8.28
CA THR A 7 30.47 21.76 9.25
C THR A 7 29.28 21.03 8.64
N ASN A 8 28.91 19.89 9.23
CA ASN A 8 27.63 19.22 8.98
C ASN A 8 26.52 20.14 9.51
N THR A 9 25.79 20.78 8.61
CA THR A 9 24.56 21.51 8.93
C THR A 9 23.50 20.49 9.33
N LYS A 10 23.24 20.36 10.63
CA LYS A 10 22.01 19.73 11.10
C LYS A 10 20.85 20.59 10.58
N ASN A 11 19.93 19.97 9.84
CA ASN A 11 18.75 20.64 9.32
C ASN A 11 17.84 20.97 10.52
N GLU A 12 17.80 22.23 10.96
CA GLU A 12 17.07 22.69 12.16
C GLU A 12 15.54 22.49 12.06
N ASP A 13 15.05 22.10 10.87
CA ASP A 13 13.63 21.94 10.54
C ASP A 13 12.98 20.66 11.12
N PHE A 14 13.77 19.71 11.67
CA PHE A 14 13.27 18.39 12.11
C PHE A 14 13.64 18.06 13.57
N GLU A 15 13.05 18.77 14.53
CA GLU A 15 13.19 18.45 15.96
C GLU A 15 12.22 17.34 16.40
N LEU A 16 12.75 16.13 16.62
CA LEU A 16 12.00 14.94 17.09
C LEU A 16 11.74 14.98 18.61
N ASN A 17 10.62 14.40 19.06
CA ASN A 17 10.33 14.21 20.48
C ASN A 17 11.04 12.94 20.99
N ASN A 18 12.06 13.09 21.84
CA ASN A 18 12.94 11.98 22.23
C ASN A 18 12.48 11.29 23.52
N SER A 19 11.89 10.09 23.40
CA SER A 19 11.83 9.11 24.49
C SER A 19 11.98 7.66 23.96
N SER A 20 13.23 7.15 24.10
CA SER A 20 13.75 5.77 24.19
C SER A 20 12.90 4.58 23.72
N PHE A 21 13.45 3.61 22.93
CA PHE A 21 13.24 2.14 23.08
C PHE A 21 14.22 1.29 22.21
N LEU A 22 14.73 0.17 22.78
CA LEU A 22 15.33 -1.06 22.18
C LEU A 22 14.37 -2.23 22.60
N PRO A 23 14.20 -3.41 21.94
CA PRO A 23 15.22 -4.38 21.44
C PRO A 23 14.81 -5.20 20.15
N LYS A 24 15.76 -5.84 19.42
CA LYS A 24 16.22 -7.27 19.31
C LYS A 24 15.34 -8.29 18.53
N GLU A 25 15.88 -8.61 17.34
CA GLU A 25 15.92 -9.82 16.46
C GLU A 25 14.67 -10.64 16.10
N GLU A 26 14.35 -10.65 14.79
CA GLU A 26 14.31 -11.87 13.95
C GLU A 26 14.47 -11.52 12.45
N TYR A 27 14.73 -12.56 11.64
CA TYR A 27 15.45 -12.64 10.34
C TYR A 27 14.94 -11.80 9.14
N LEU A 28 15.87 -11.23 8.33
CA LEU A 28 15.69 -10.95 6.88
C LEU A 28 17.03 -10.60 6.15
N HIS A 29 17.01 -10.55 4.81
CA HIS A 29 18.16 -10.53 3.90
C HIS A 29 19.05 -9.25 3.93
N LYS A 30 20.34 -9.43 3.62
CA LYS A 30 21.44 -8.45 3.76
C LYS A 30 21.88 -7.89 2.41
N TYR A 31 22.01 -6.56 2.30
CA TYR A 31 22.88 -5.92 1.30
C TYR A 31 23.54 -4.67 1.89
N LYS A 32 24.87 -4.74 2.10
CA LYS A 32 25.70 -3.73 2.76
C LYS A 32 25.66 -2.37 2.04
N ASN A 33 25.44 -1.31 2.80
CA ASN A 33 25.89 0.05 2.48
C ASN A 33 27.11 0.42 3.37
N ASN A 34 28.03 1.24 2.84
CA ASN A 34 29.33 1.59 3.44
C ASN A 34 29.27 2.35 4.78
N ASN A 35 28.08 2.68 5.29
CA ASN A 35 27.87 3.45 6.52
C ASN A 35 27.16 2.68 7.67
N ASN A 36 27.23 1.35 7.67
CA ASN A 36 26.94 0.49 8.84
C ASN A 36 25.46 0.36 9.30
N LYS A 37 24.48 0.73 8.48
CA LYS A 37 23.09 0.27 8.60
C LYS A 37 22.48 0.06 7.22
N ASP A 38 21.82 -1.07 7.04
CA ASP A 38 21.10 -1.42 5.81
C ASP A 38 19.73 -0.68 5.78
N VAL A 39 19.12 -0.52 4.61
CA VAL A 39 17.83 0.18 4.41
C VAL A 39 16.83 -0.83 3.83
N ILE A 40 15.60 -0.82 4.34
CA ILE A 40 14.55 -1.80 3.97
C ILE A 40 13.30 -1.05 3.49
N CYS A 41 12.65 -1.48 2.41
CA CYS A 41 11.29 -1.08 2.03
C CYS A 41 10.31 -2.23 2.34
N ILE A 42 9.08 -1.91 2.77
CA ILE A 42 8.05 -2.92 3.13
C ILE A 42 6.74 -2.77 2.35
N THR A 43 6.69 -1.85 1.38
CA THR A 43 5.53 -1.58 0.52
C THR A 43 4.99 -2.85 -0.14
N ASP A 44 5.88 -3.80 -0.46
CA ASP A 44 5.62 -4.95 -1.31
C ASP A 44 4.98 -6.16 -0.60
N SER A 45 4.75 -6.09 0.72
CA SER A 45 4.25 -7.20 1.56
C SER A 45 2.78 -7.63 1.35
N LYS A 46 2.11 -7.17 0.29
CA LYS A 46 0.71 -7.49 -0.02
C LYS A 46 0.62 -8.24 -1.36
N GLY A 47 0.21 -9.52 -1.35
CA GLY A 47 -0.01 -10.32 -2.57
C GLY A 47 -0.22 -11.82 -2.37
N TYR A 48 -0.65 -12.52 -3.43
CA TYR A 48 -0.74 -13.98 -3.49
C TYR A 48 0.49 -14.60 -4.19
N SER A 49 0.96 -15.75 -3.69
CA SER A 49 2.19 -16.42 -4.14
C SER A 49 1.98 -17.38 -5.31
N GLN A 50 2.63 -17.12 -6.47
CA GLN A 50 3.10 -18.12 -7.45
C GLN A 50 4.26 -17.56 -8.33
N PRO A 51 5.31 -18.36 -8.65
CA PRO A 51 6.38 -17.93 -9.55
C PRO A 51 6.42 -18.70 -10.90
N ASN A 52 6.79 -18.01 -11.98
CA ASN A 52 7.36 -18.60 -13.20
C ASN A 52 8.80 -18.08 -13.40
N ASP A 53 9.74 -19.00 -13.68
CA ASP A 53 11.16 -18.76 -13.98
C ASP A 53 11.35 -17.94 -15.26
N LYS A 54 11.89 -16.71 -15.19
CA LYS A 54 12.47 -15.99 -16.36
C LYS A 54 13.62 -15.03 -16.02
N ASP A 55 14.42 -14.84 -17.08
CA ASP A 55 15.76 -14.25 -17.22
C ASP A 55 15.81 -12.71 -17.03
N LEU A 56 17.03 -12.19 -16.87
CA LEU A 56 17.39 -10.80 -16.56
C LEU A 56 17.08 -9.88 -17.76
N PHE A 57 16.41 -8.72 -17.58
CA PHE A 57 16.65 -7.44 -18.27
C PHE A 57 15.49 -6.36 -18.32
N GLU A 58 14.63 -6.08 -17.32
CA GLU A 58 13.52 -5.07 -17.44
C GLU A 58 13.00 -4.47 -16.08
N ILE A 59 12.17 -3.40 -16.03
CA ILE A 59 11.52 -2.86 -14.79
C ILE A 59 10.27 -3.66 -14.37
N TRP A 60 9.98 -3.72 -13.07
CA TRP A 60 8.88 -4.52 -12.52
C TRP A 60 7.63 -3.70 -12.23
N VAL A 61 6.45 -4.25 -12.52
CA VAL A 61 5.15 -3.69 -12.12
C VAL A 61 4.41 -4.66 -11.19
N ASP A 62 3.56 -4.12 -10.31
CA ASP A 62 2.78 -4.96 -9.40
C ASP A 62 1.85 -5.91 -10.15
N SER A 63 1.78 -7.18 -9.78
CA SER A 63 0.70 -8.09 -10.21
C SER A 63 0.16 -8.97 -9.07
N SER A 64 0.40 -8.55 -7.83
CA SER A 64 0.06 -9.26 -6.60
C SER A 64 -1.41 -9.69 -6.46
N ASN A 65 -2.31 -8.97 -7.13
CA ASN A 65 -3.76 -9.22 -7.13
C ASN A 65 -4.24 -9.99 -8.37
N GLY A 66 -3.33 -10.55 -9.17
CA GLY A 66 -3.63 -11.24 -10.43
C GLY A 66 -3.88 -10.29 -11.61
N PHE A 67 -3.61 -9.00 -11.43
CA PHE A 67 -3.65 -7.96 -12.46
C PHE A 67 -2.63 -6.88 -12.11
N ILE A 68 -2.24 -6.08 -13.10
CA ILE A 68 -1.32 -4.96 -12.96
C ILE A 68 -2.07 -3.67 -12.66
N PRO A 69 -1.99 -3.11 -11.43
CA PRO A 69 -2.67 -1.87 -11.10
C PRO A 69 -1.91 -0.66 -11.65
N LEU A 70 -2.57 0.12 -12.49
CA LEU A 70 -2.07 1.42 -12.97
C LEU A 70 -3.17 2.49 -12.87
N TRP A 71 -2.78 3.76 -12.91
CA TRP A 71 -3.74 4.86 -12.88
C TRP A 71 -4.37 5.14 -14.25
N GLU A 72 -5.67 5.45 -14.25
CA GLU A 72 -6.35 6.01 -15.42
C GLU A 72 -5.75 7.36 -15.85
N LYS A 73 -5.94 7.69 -17.13
CA LYS A 73 -5.46 8.97 -17.67
C LYS A 73 -6.16 10.15 -16.98
N GLY A 74 -5.36 11.11 -16.53
CA GLY A 74 -5.86 12.35 -15.94
C GLY A 74 -6.27 12.22 -14.46
N VAL A 75 -5.87 11.15 -13.78
CA VAL A 75 -6.06 11.01 -12.34
C VAL A 75 -5.32 12.12 -11.57
N THR A 76 -5.99 12.64 -10.56
CA THR A 76 -5.40 13.46 -9.51
C THR A 76 -5.46 12.69 -8.20
N LEU A 77 -4.37 12.66 -7.46
CA LEU A 77 -4.28 12.15 -6.11
C LEU A 77 -4.30 13.33 -5.14
N ASN A 78 -5.41 13.46 -4.43
CA ASN A 78 -5.55 14.36 -3.31
C ASN A 78 -4.87 13.76 -2.08
N TRP A 79 -4.03 14.54 -1.41
CA TRP A 79 -3.29 14.06 -0.25
C TRP A 79 -3.33 15.05 0.91
N ARG A 80 -3.11 14.55 2.13
CA ARG A 80 -2.98 15.40 3.32
C ARG A 80 -1.97 14.84 4.31
N PHE A 81 -1.58 15.67 5.27
CA PHE A 81 -0.84 15.18 6.43
C PHE A 81 -1.78 14.58 7.47
N SER A 82 -1.44 13.39 7.96
CA SER A 82 -2.16 12.76 9.06
C SER A 82 -1.95 13.51 10.38
N LYS A 83 -2.85 13.29 11.33
CA LYS A 83 -2.77 13.85 12.69
C LYS A 83 -1.52 13.37 13.45
N SER A 84 -0.92 12.25 13.02
CA SER A 84 0.31 11.69 13.61
C SER A 84 1.46 12.70 13.70
N PHE A 85 1.54 13.65 12.76
CA PHE A 85 2.57 14.70 12.77
C PHE A 85 2.49 15.58 14.02
N GLY A 86 1.27 15.91 14.49
CA GLY A 86 1.04 16.73 15.67
C GLY A 86 1.50 16.07 16.97
N SER A 87 1.44 14.74 17.04
CA SER A 87 1.96 13.97 18.19
C SER A 87 3.45 13.67 18.09
N TYR A 88 4.01 13.61 16.87
CA TYR A 88 5.38 13.15 16.65
C TYR A 88 6.42 14.27 16.77
N PHE A 89 6.10 15.48 16.29
CA PHE A 89 7.03 16.61 16.23
C PHE A 89 6.66 17.72 17.21
N ASN A 90 7.69 18.34 17.80
CA ASN A 90 7.49 19.54 18.63
C ASN A 90 7.04 20.76 17.80
N LYS A 91 7.46 20.81 16.53
CA LYS A 91 7.11 21.84 15.54
C LYS A 91 6.45 21.18 14.31
N PRO A 92 5.20 20.70 14.43
CA PRO A 92 4.57 19.88 13.40
C PRO A 92 4.45 20.58 12.05
N GLU A 93 4.17 21.89 12.03
CA GLU A 93 4.05 22.64 10.77
C GLU A 93 5.40 22.82 10.05
N ALA A 94 6.50 22.96 10.78
CA ALA A 94 7.84 22.99 10.19
C ALA A 94 8.18 21.63 9.56
N ALA A 95 7.91 20.53 10.27
CA ALA A 95 8.12 19.18 9.76
C ALA A 95 7.27 18.90 8.51
N LYS A 96 5.99 19.29 8.51
CA LYS A 96 5.12 19.21 7.31
C LYS A 96 5.67 20.02 6.15
N SER A 97 6.21 21.21 6.40
CA SER A 97 6.85 22.04 5.37
C SER A 97 8.07 21.34 4.77
N GLY A 98 8.92 20.74 5.59
CA GLY A 98 10.07 19.96 5.14
C GLY A 98 9.66 18.74 4.30
N VAL A 99 8.69 17.96 4.76
CA VAL A 99 8.18 16.80 4.02
C VAL A 99 7.52 17.21 2.70
N ARG A 100 6.76 18.31 2.69
CA ARG A 100 6.16 18.85 1.46
C ARG A 100 7.23 19.23 0.43
N LYS A 101 8.33 19.82 0.88
CA LYS A 101 9.47 20.14 0.01
C LYS A 101 10.09 18.88 -0.58
N LEU A 102 10.38 17.87 0.24
CA LEU A 102 10.92 16.58 -0.21
C LEU A 102 9.98 15.90 -1.23
N LEU A 103 8.68 15.87 -0.94
CA LEU A 103 7.66 15.32 -1.85
C LEU A 103 7.64 16.08 -3.18
N GLY A 104 7.66 17.41 -3.15
CA GLY A 104 7.65 18.24 -4.36
C GLY A 104 8.90 18.05 -5.22
N GLU A 105 10.08 17.91 -4.60
CA GLU A 105 11.33 17.61 -5.30
C GLU A 105 11.29 16.22 -5.93
N ALA A 106 10.87 15.20 -5.19
CA ALA A 106 10.78 13.84 -5.69
C ALA A 106 9.76 13.70 -6.84
N ILE A 107 8.57 14.32 -6.73
CA ILE A 107 7.60 14.37 -7.84
C ILE A 107 8.20 15.05 -9.07
N SER A 108 8.92 16.16 -8.88
CA SER A 108 9.52 16.91 -9.98
C SER A 108 10.63 16.13 -10.69
N ALA A 109 11.35 15.26 -9.97
CA ALA A 109 12.41 14.44 -10.52
C ALA A 109 11.91 13.43 -11.58
N TRP A 110 10.68 12.93 -11.41
CA TRP A 110 9.99 12.08 -12.40
C TRP A 110 9.54 12.82 -13.67
N GLN A 111 9.66 14.15 -13.71
CA GLN A 111 9.41 14.97 -14.91
C GLN A 111 8.04 14.69 -15.55
N ASP A 112 8.00 14.57 -16.89
CA ASP A 112 6.79 14.32 -17.67
C ASP A 112 6.38 12.84 -17.72
N ALA A 113 7.12 11.97 -17.01
CA ALA A 113 6.72 10.58 -16.80
C ALA A 113 5.71 10.42 -15.65
N CYS A 114 5.51 11.45 -14.83
CA CYS A 114 4.55 11.44 -13.74
C CYS A 114 3.12 11.18 -14.27
N PRO A 115 2.50 10.01 -13.98
CA PRO A 115 1.23 9.62 -14.60
C PRO A 115 0.00 10.28 -13.97
N VAL A 116 0.16 10.89 -12.79
CA VAL A 116 -0.90 11.49 -12.00
C VAL A 116 -0.52 12.89 -11.55
N LYS A 117 -1.52 13.69 -11.17
CA LYS A 117 -1.29 14.98 -10.50
C LYS A 117 -1.42 14.82 -9.00
N PHE A 118 -0.63 15.57 -8.24
CA PHE A 118 -0.75 15.62 -6.79
C PHE A 118 -1.37 16.94 -6.35
N HIS A 119 -2.31 16.89 -5.41
CA HIS A 119 -2.98 18.07 -4.87
C HIS A 119 -3.14 17.91 -3.35
N GLU A 120 -2.68 18.87 -2.56
CA GLU A 120 -2.89 18.82 -1.12
C GLU A 120 -4.32 19.26 -0.79
N ASP A 121 -5.12 18.39 -0.18
CA ASP A 121 -6.53 18.62 0.15
C ASP A 121 -6.87 17.96 1.49
N ASN A 122 -7.28 18.74 2.49
CA ASN A 122 -7.57 18.25 3.82
C ASN A 122 -8.93 17.56 3.95
N ASP A 123 -9.87 17.82 3.02
CA ASP A 123 -11.27 17.42 3.14
C ASP A 123 -11.55 16.15 2.31
N ALA A 124 -11.15 16.15 1.04
CA ALA A 124 -11.35 15.04 0.13
C ALA A 124 -10.01 14.44 -0.28
N TRP A 125 -9.53 13.42 0.44
CA TRP A 125 -8.20 12.85 0.26
C TRP A 125 -8.25 11.40 -0.23
N ASP A 126 -7.27 11.03 -1.05
CA ASP A 126 -7.01 9.68 -1.55
C ASP A 126 -5.91 8.99 -0.76
N PHE A 127 -4.93 9.74 -0.24
CA PHE A 127 -3.99 9.21 0.73
C PHE A 127 -3.56 10.21 1.79
N GLU A 128 -3.06 9.71 2.92
CA GLU A 128 -2.42 10.52 3.93
C GLU A 128 -0.92 10.25 3.99
N ILE A 129 -0.13 11.28 4.25
CA ILE A 129 1.26 11.12 4.71
C ILE A 129 1.24 11.05 6.23
N ALA A 130 1.69 9.93 6.78
CA ALA A 130 1.65 9.66 8.21
C ALA A 130 3.05 9.32 8.75
N MET A 131 3.26 9.65 10.03
CA MET A 131 4.45 9.22 10.76
C MET A 131 4.20 7.83 11.31
N HIS A 132 5.15 6.93 11.09
CA HIS A 132 5.15 5.62 11.73
C HIS A 132 6.16 5.55 12.87
N GLN A 133 6.01 4.56 13.76
CA GLN A 133 7.05 4.22 14.73
C GLN A 133 8.28 3.66 14.02
N LYS A 134 9.47 3.90 14.59
CA LYS A 134 10.73 3.38 14.08
C LYS A 134 10.64 1.85 13.90
N ASN A 135 10.94 1.39 12.70
CA ASN A 135 11.00 -0.04 12.37
C ASN A 135 12.42 -0.35 11.91
N CYS A 136 13.21 -0.88 12.84
CA CYS A 136 14.57 -1.32 12.57
C CYS A 136 14.77 -2.71 13.11
N ASN A 137 15.51 -3.51 12.37
CA ASN A 137 16.03 -4.79 12.81
C ASN A 137 17.55 -4.83 12.55
N ASN A 138 18.16 -5.99 12.77
CA ASN A 138 19.60 -6.16 12.55
C ASN A 138 20.04 -5.96 11.09
N ASN A 139 19.10 -5.95 10.15
CA ASN A 139 19.31 -5.88 8.72
C ASN A 139 18.87 -4.54 8.16
N GLY A 140 18.65 -3.55 9.02
CA GLY A 140 18.38 -2.20 8.59
C GLY A 140 17.17 -1.55 9.20
N CYS A 141 16.86 -0.37 8.68
CA CYS A 141 15.72 0.42 9.08
C CYS A 141 14.84 0.70 7.87
N VAL A 142 13.53 0.65 8.08
CA VAL A 142 12.57 1.18 7.12
C VAL A 142 12.66 2.70 7.15
N LEU A 143 12.74 3.33 5.98
CA LEU A 143 12.76 4.79 5.86
C LEU A 143 11.38 5.32 5.49
N ALA A 144 10.70 4.64 4.59
CA ALA A 144 9.38 4.99 4.12
C ALA A 144 8.65 3.74 3.61
N SER A 145 7.33 3.84 3.40
CA SER A 145 6.56 2.81 2.70
C SER A 145 5.29 3.40 2.12
N ALA A 146 5.02 3.11 0.85
CA ALA A 146 3.89 3.61 0.09
C ALA A 146 2.81 2.53 -0.14
N PHE A 147 2.10 2.66 -1.24
CA PHE A 147 0.98 1.85 -1.68
C PHE A 147 0.97 1.79 -3.21
N PHE A 148 0.36 0.75 -3.77
CA PHE A 148 0.15 0.61 -5.21
C PHE A 148 -1.15 1.27 -5.67
N PRO A 149 -1.34 1.51 -6.98
CA PRO A 149 -2.59 2.09 -7.49
C PRO A 149 -3.82 1.26 -7.09
N ASP A 150 -4.74 1.89 -6.37
CA ASP A 150 -6.03 1.30 -6.01
C ASP A 150 -7.08 2.40 -5.76
N PRO A 151 -8.39 2.08 -5.73
CA PRO A 151 -9.46 3.08 -5.63
C PRO A 151 -9.77 3.47 -4.17
N GLY A 152 -9.01 2.97 -3.21
CA GLY A 152 -9.17 3.15 -1.79
C GLY A 152 -8.45 4.39 -1.25
N GLN A 153 -8.60 4.55 0.05
CA GLN A 153 -7.90 5.57 0.82
C GLN A 153 -6.66 4.94 1.46
N ASN A 154 -5.50 5.48 1.10
CA ASN A 154 -4.20 4.88 1.42
C ASN A 154 -3.37 5.69 2.39
N ILE A 155 -2.25 5.11 2.83
CA ILE A 155 -1.31 5.77 3.73
C ILE A 155 0.10 5.63 3.16
N PHE A 156 0.78 6.76 3.01
CA PHE A 156 2.21 6.84 2.77
C PHE A 156 2.90 7.08 4.11
N TYR A 157 3.59 6.07 4.64
CA TYR A 157 4.31 6.18 5.90
C TYR A 157 5.72 6.73 5.70
N ILE A 158 6.08 7.68 6.57
CA ILE A 158 7.46 8.13 6.78
C ILE A 158 7.91 7.64 8.15
N TYR A 159 9.08 7.02 8.19
CA TYR A 159 9.69 6.53 9.41
C TYR A 159 10.69 7.58 9.94
N PRO A 160 10.92 7.64 11.26
CA PRO A 160 11.79 8.65 11.86
C PRO A 160 13.24 8.58 11.36
N THR A 161 13.67 7.37 11.00
CA THR A 161 14.97 7.03 10.42
C THR A 161 15.24 7.68 9.07
N MET A 162 14.20 8.08 8.33
CA MET A 162 14.32 8.90 7.12
C MET A 162 15.00 10.24 7.40
N PHE A 163 14.63 10.88 8.50
CA PHE A 163 15.19 12.18 8.89
C PHE A 163 16.62 12.10 9.44
N GLU A 164 17.10 10.88 9.74
CA GLU A 164 18.50 10.62 10.11
C GLU A 164 19.42 10.58 8.88
N GLN A 165 18.86 10.41 7.66
CA GLN A 165 19.64 10.34 6.42
C GLN A 165 20.05 11.73 5.93
N ASP A 166 21.02 11.78 5.02
CA ASP A 166 21.33 13.02 4.32
C ASP A 166 20.21 13.40 3.32
N HIS A 167 20.21 14.65 2.88
CA HIS A 167 19.17 15.17 2.01
C HIS A 167 19.05 14.40 0.69
N LYS A 168 20.17 13.87 0.15
CA LYS A 168 20.15 13.15 -1.12
C LYS A 168 19.39 11.84 -0.96
N GLU A 169 19.74 11.07 0.08
CA GLU A 169 19.06 9.82 0.41
C GLU A 169 17.58 10.04 0.75
N GLN A 170 17.24 11.17 1.39
CA GLN A 170 15.84 11.55 1.64
C GLN A 170 15.06 11.79 0.35
N ILE A 171 15.67 12.44 -0.65
CA ILE A 171 15.01 12.63 -1.95
C ILE A 171 14.87 11.27 -2.64
N GLU A 172 15.95 10.50 -2.74
CA GLU A 172 15.97 9.20 -3.44
C GLU A 172 14.96 8.22 -2.82
N THR A 173 14.82 8.20 -1.49
CA THR A 173 13.78 7.41 -0.82
C THR A 173 12.38 7.90 -1.20
N MET A 174 12.11 9.21 -1.25
CA MET A 174 10.79 9.71 -1.67
C MET A 174 10.51 9.42 -3.15
N GLU A 175 11.51 9.50 -4.01
CA GLU A 175 11.41 9.16 -5.45
C GLU A 175 11.04 7.68 -5.62
N HIS A 176 11.68 6.79 -4.86
CA HIS A 176 11.41 5.35 -4.84
C HIS A 176 9.96 5.05 -4.44
N GLU A 177 9.50 5.61 -3.32
CA GLU A 177 8.14 5.39 -2.84
C GLU A 177 7.08 5.96 -3.78
N ILE A 178 7.37 7.07 -4.45
CA ILE A 178 6.50 7.60 -5.51
C ILE A 178 6.45 6.63 -6.70
N GLY A 179 7.55 5.95 -7.03
CA GLY A 179 7.57 4.88 -8.02
C GLY A 179 6.54 3.79 -7.72
N HIS A 180 6.43 3.35 -6.45
CA HIS A 180 5.37 2.43 -6.01
C HIS A 180 3.97 3.01 -6.19
N ILE A 181 3.75 4.29 -5.84
CA ILE A 181 2.49 4.98 -6.08
C ILE A 181 2.14 5.00 -7.57
N PHE A 182 3.13 4.97 -8.47
CA PHE A 182 2.92 4.85 -9.91
C PHE A 182 2.71 3.42 -10.42
N GLY A 183 2.82 2.41 -9.56
CA GLY A 183 2.65 0.99 -9.90
C GLY A 183 3.94 0.22 -10.13
N LEU A 184 5.11 0.84 -9.91
CA LEU A 184 6.41 0.18 -10.08
C LEU A 184 6.73 -0.67 -8.84
N ARG A 185 7.24 -1.88 -9.07
CA ARG A 185 7.80 -2.77 -8.06
C ARG A 185 9.33 -2.67 -8.01
N HIS A 186 9.92 -3.27 -6.99
CA HIS A 186 11.37 -3.35 -6.88
C HIS A 186 12.05 -4.02 -8.07
N PHE A 187 13.26 -3.55 -8.40
CA PHE A 187 14.14 -4.12 -9.43
C PHE A 187 14.37 -5.64 -9.29
N PHE A 188 14.32 -6.17 -8.06
CA PHE A 188 14.60 -7.58 -7.76
C PHE A 188 13.34 -8.38 -7.42
N ALA A 189 12.14 -7.86 -7.71
CA ALA A 189 10.88 -8.47 -7.30
C ALA A 189 10.77 -9.95 -7.75
N ASN A 190 11.16 -10.27 -8.98
CA ASN A 190 11.15 -11.65 -9.49
C ASN A 190 12.19 -12.59 -8.86
N ILE A 191 13.24 -12.06 -8.23
CA ILE A 191 14.35 -12.85 -7.71
C ILE A 191 14.19 -13.05 -6.20
N SER A 192 13.91 -12.00 -5.44
CA SER A 192 13.86 -12.03 -3.98
C SER A 192 12.47 -11.86 -3.39
N GLU A 193 11.46 -11.54 -4.21
CA GLU A 193 10.07 -11.35 -3.79
C GLU A 193 9.11 -12.30 -4.50
N LYS A 194 9.58 -13.53 -4.77
CA LYS A 194 8.84 -14.58 -5.50
C LYS A 194 7.48 -14.96 -4.90
N GLU A 195 7.21 -14.53 -3.68
CA GLU A 195 5.91 -14.65 -3.02
C GLU A 195 4.86 -13.70 -3.60
N TRP A 196 5.25 -12.71 -4.40
CA TRP A 196 4.35 -11.76 -5.04
C TRP A 196 4.65 -11.68 -6.52
N SER A 197 3.63 -11.85 -7.35
CA SER A 197 3.80 -11.74 -8.80
C SER A 197 4.18 -10.31 -9.19
N SER A 198 5.13 -10.21 -10.10
CA SER A 198 5.57 -8.96 -10.71
C SER A 198 5.77 -9.21 -12.19
N GLU A 199 5.33 -8.27 -13.02
CA GLU A 199 5.56 -8.35 -14.45
C GLU A 199 6.62 -7.40 -14.92
N LEU A 200 7.23 -7.78 -16.01
CA LEU A 200 8.46 -7.22 -16.49
C LEU A 200 8.20 -6.33 -17.73
N PHE A 201 8.70 -5.09 -17.72
CA PHE A 201 8.46 -4.09 -18.77
C PHE A 201 9.71 -3.20 -18.94
N GLY A 202 10.08 -2.75 -20.14
CA GLY A 202 11.14 -1.72 -20.28
C GLY A 202 12.59 -2.24 -20.11
N THR A 203 13.40 -1.55 -19.31
CA THR A 203 14.86 -1.75 -19.19
C THR A 203 15.27 -2.10 -17.75
N ASP A 204 15.89 -3.26 -17.49
CA ASP A 204 16.53 -3.52 -16.18
C ASP A 204 17.84 -2.80 -16.24
N SER A 205 18.02 -1.89 -15.30
CA SER A 205 19.35 -1.48 -14.92
C SER A 205 19.52 -1.74 -13.44
N ALA A 206 20.64 -2.37 -13.08
CA ALA A 206 21.03 -2.50 -11.67
C ALA A 206 21.09 -1.13 -10.97
N PHE A 207 21.22 -0.03 -11.73
CA PHE A 207 20.91 1.32 -11.26
C PHE A 207 19.51 1.69 -11.71
N SER A 208 18.57 1.63 -10.77
CA SER A 208 17.18 2.04 -10.95
C SER A 208 16.74 2.62 -9.61
N ILE A 209 15.84 3.60 -9.64
CA ILE A 209 15.28 4.13 -8.39
C ILE A 209 14.58 3.03 -7.59
N MET A 210 14.02 2.02 -8.26
CA MET A 210 13.35 0.88 -7.63
C MET A 210 14.33 -0.17 -7.06
N ASN A 211 15.64 0.11 -7.06
CA ASN A 211 16.65 -0.71 -6.37
C ASN A 211 16.94 -0.17 -4.95
N TYR A 212 17.86 -0.82 -4.22
CA TYR A 212 18.26 -0.42 -2.87
C TYR A 212 19.67 0.19 -2.78
N GLY A 213 19.85 1.03 -1.74
CA GLY A 213 21.15 1.56 -1.33
C GLY A 213 21.81 2.41 -2.41
N GLU A 214 23.13 2.30 -2.57
CA GLU A 214 23.89 3.15 -3.51
C GLU A 214 23.48 3.01 -4.99
N LYS A 215 22.72 1.95 -5.30
CA LYS A 215 22.15 1.64 -6.61
C LYS A 215 20.74 2.20 -6.82
N SER A 216 20.07 2.64 -5.75
CA SER A 216 18.79 3.33 -5.79
C SER A 216 19.00 4.75 -6.29
N ARG A 217 18.87 4.96 -7.60
CA ARG A 217 19.06 6.26 -8.24
C ARG A 217 18.08 6.41 -9.38
N LEU A 218 17.37 7.53 -9.43
CA LEU A 218 16.48 7.83 -10.54
C LEU A 218 17.28 8.04 -11.81
N THR A 219 17.03 7.18 -12.79
CA THR A 219 17.73 7.18 -14.07
C THR A 219 16.84 7.68 -15.20
N ALA A 220 17.46 7.97 -16.34
CA ALA A 220 16.73 8.30 -17.56
C ALA A 220 15.86 7.12 -18.05
N ASP A 221 16.28 5.88 -17.76
CA ASP A 221 15.54 4.68 -18.15
C ASP A 221 14.28 4.53 -17.29
N ASP A 222 14.35 4.75 -15.97
CA ASP A 222 13.17 4.74 -15.08
C ASP A 222 12.09 5.73 -15.58
N ILE A 223 12.50 6.96 -15.92
CA ILE A 223 11.60 8.01 -16.41
C ILE A 223 11.01 7.63 -17.77
N LYS A 224 11.87 7.22 -18.71
CA LYS A 224 11.44 6.87 -20.07
C LYS A 224 10.50 5.67 -20.08
N ASP A 225 10.81 4.62 -19.35
CA ASP A 225 10.05 3.37 -19.37
C ASP A 225 8.71 3.54 -18.67
N LEU A 226 8.66 4.26 -17.54
CA LEU A 226 7.39 4.63 -16.90
C LEU A 226 6.50 5.44 -17.85
N LYS A 227 7.08 6.40 -18.58
CA LYS A 227 6.33 7.21 -19.55
C LYS A 227 5.77 6.35 -20.69
N ILE A 228 6.59 5.48 -21.28
CA ILE A 228 6.17 4.59 -22.36
C ILE A 228 5.08 3.64 -21.88
N LEU A 229 5.21 3.08 -20.67
CA LEU A 229 4.21 2.20 -20.06
C LEU A 229 2.83 2.89 -20.06
N TYR A 230 2.74 4.06 -19.44
CA TYR A 230 1.49 4.79 -19.33
C TYR A 230 0.96 5.28 -20.70
N GLU A 231 1.81 5.69 -21.63
CA GLU A 231 1.39 6.05 -23.00
C GLU A 231 0.78 4.86 -23.76
N LEU A 232 1.37 3.67 -23.66
CA LEU A 232 0.86 2.46 -24.32
C LEU A 232 -0.46 1.99 -23.68
N VAL A 233 -0.55 2.04 -22.35
CA VAL A 233 -1.75 1.67 -21.60
C VAL A 233 -2.90 2.64 -21.91
N TRP A 234 -2.66 3.95 -21.83
CA TRP A 234 -3.70 4.95 -22.10
C TRP A 234 -4.14 5.02 -23.56
N SER A 235 -3.30 4.56 -24.49
CA SER A 235 -3.68 4.41 -25.90
C SER A 235 -4.39 3.09 -26.21
N GLY A 236 -4.49 2.18 -25.23
CA GLY A 236 -5.06 0.84 -25.40
C GLY A 236 -4.17 -0.11 -26.22
N LYS A 237 -2.91 0.26 -26.47
CA LYS A 237 -1.95 -0.58 -27.19
C LYS A 237 -1.33 -1.67 -26.31
N LEU A 238 -1.37 -1.47 -24.99
CA LEU A 238 -0.93 -2.43 -23.99
C LEU A 238 -2.07 -2.65 -23.00
N THR A 239 -2.63 -3.86 -23.01
CA THR A 239 -3.73 -4.27 -22.13
C THR A 239 -3.31 -5.38 -21.16
N GLU A 240 -2.15 -5.99 -21.38
CA GLU A 240 -1.55 -7.04 -20.55
C GLU A 240 -0.03 -7.00 -20.69
N ILE A 241 0.68 -7.56 -19.71
CA ILE A 241 2.13 -7.80 -19.75
C ILE A 241 2.35 -9.27 -19.39
N ASN A 242 2.99 -10.01 -20.30
CA ASN A 242 3.23 -11.46 -20.19
C ASN A 242 1.99 -12.30 -19.84
N GLY A 243 0.80 -11.88 -20.29
CA GLY A 243 -0.47 -12.56 -20.03
C GLY A 243 -1.16 -12.13 -18.72
N THR A 244 -0.58 -11.19 -17.96
CA THR A 244 -1.21 -10.57 -16.81
C THR A 244 -1.92 -9.29 -17.24
N GLU A 245 -3.24 -9.23 -17.03
CA GLU A 245 -4.09 -8.09 -17.40
C GLU A 245 -3.67 -6.80 -16.69
N ILE A 246 -3.72 -5.66 -17.40
CA ILE A 246 -3.58 -4.33 -16.81
C ILE A 246 -4.95 -3.80 -16.42
N LYS A 247 -5.08 -3.38 -15.16
CA LYS A 247 -6.28 -2.75 -14.63
C LYS A 247 -6.04 -1.30 -14.28
N LEU A 248 -6.85 -0.43 -14.86
CA LEU A 248 -6.80 1.00 -14.60
C LEU A 248 -7.70 1.40 -13.44
N PHE A 249 -7.19 2.28 -12.58
CA PHE A 249 -7.89 2.80 -11.41
C PHE A 249 -8.09 4.30 -11.46
N LYS A 250 -9.22 4.75 -10.91
CA LYS A 250 -9.43 6.14 -10.49
C LYS A 250 -9.14 6.25 -9.00
N SER A 251 -8.71 7.43 -8.57
CA SER A 251 -8.55 7.73 -7.16
C SER A 251 -9.90 7.71 -6.42
N TYR A 252 -9.85 7.57 -5.10
CA TYR A 252 -11.04 7.43 -4.25
C TYR A 252 -12.02 8.61 -4.41
N HIS A 253 -11.51 9.84 -4.36
CA HIS A 253 -12.35 11.04 -4.48
C HIS A 253 -12.95 11.19 -5.89
N MET A 254 -12.24 10.74 -6.93
CA MET A 254 -12.76 10.77 -8.30
C MET A 254 -13.82 9.69 -8.52
N SER A 255 -13.63 8.52 -7.89
CA SER A 255 -14.57 7.40 -7.94
C SER A 255 -15.90 7.72 -7.24
N SER A 256 -15.84 8.39 -6.08
CA SER A 256 -17.02 8.81 -5.32
C SER A 256 -17.83 9.95 -5.96
N ARG A 257 -17.21 10.77 -6.82
CA ARG A 257 -17.95 11.80 -7.60
C ARG A 257 -18.83 11.20 -8.70
N LEU A 258 -18.45 10.05 -9.26
CA LEU A 258 -19.23 9.36 -10.30
C LEU A 258 -20.43 8.61 -9.73
N SER A 259 -20.36 8.11 -8.48
CA SER A 259 -21.51 7.53 -7.79
C SER A 259 -22.53 8.60 -7.37
N ASN A 260 -22.09 9.81 -7.06
CA ASN A 260 -22.99 10.92 -6.72
C ASN A 260 -23.61 11.63 -7.93
N SER A 261 -22.93 11.66 -9.09
CA SER A 261 -23.52 12.21 -10.32
C SER A 261 -24.56 11.29 -10.96
N SER A 262 -24.42 9.96 -10.80
CA SER A 262 -25.40 8.97 -11.25
C SER A 262 -26.69 8.94 -10.41
N PHE A 263 -26.66 9.50 -9.19
CA PHE A 263 -27.83 9.65 -8.34
C PHE A 263 -28.75 10.83 -8.75
N GLN A 264 -28.26 11.77 -9.58
CA GLN A 264 -29.08 12.87 -10.11
C GLN A 264 -29.72 12.57 -11.47
N LEU A 265 -29.42 11.43 -12.11
CA LEU A 265 -29.90 11.11 -13.47
C LEU A 265 -30.69 9.80 -13.59
N SER A 266 -31.04 9.13 -12.48
CA SER A 266 -31.73 7.83 -12.54
C SER A 266 -33.06 7.78 -11.76
N ASN A 267 -33.94 8.76 -12.01
CA ASN A 267 -35.37 8.43 -12.06
C ASN A 267 -35.63 7.85 -13.46
N ALA A 268 -35.91 6.55 -13.48
CA ALA A 268 -36.04 5.65 -14.64
C ALA A 268 -34.71 5.07 -15.15
N VAL A 269 -34.43 3.81 -14.81
CA VAL A 269 -34.52 2.65 -15.74
C VAL A 269 -34.19 1.34 -15.00
N ASN A 270 -34.99 0.34 -15.36
CA ASN A 270 -35.11 -1.06 -14.98
C ASN A 270 -33.82 -1.86 -14.62
N PHE A 271 -33.83 -2.50 -13.45
CA PHE A 271 -32.83 -3.47 -12.97
C PHE A 271 -32.98 -4.82 -13.70
N LYS A 272 -32.15 -5.06 -14.72
CA LYS A 272 -31.99 -6.40 -15.33
C LYS A 272 -30.54 -6.88 -15.48
N GLY A 273 -29.55 -6.00 -15.36
CA GLY A 273 -28.13 -6.35 -15.66
C GLY A 273 -27.32 -6.96 -14.52
N LEU A 274 -27.79 -6.93 -13.27
CA LEU A 274 -26.98 -7.35 -12.11
C LEU A 274 -26.99 -8.87 -11.86
N HIS A 275 -27.82 -9.63 -12.59
CA HIS A 275 -28.03 -11.06 -12.35
C HIS A 275 -27.15 -11.99 -13.19
N GLU A 276 -26.40 -11.45 -14.15
CA GLU A 276 -25.64 -12.22 -15.15
C GLU A 276 -24.13 -12.28 -14.87
N MET A 277 -23.61 -11.49 -13.92
CA MET A 277 -22.20 -11.51 -13.50
C MET A 277 -21.85 -12.53 -12.40
N LEU A 278 -22.80 -13.32 -11.90
CA LEU A 278 -22.58 -14.27 -10.79
C LEU A 278 -22.62 -15.74 -11.20
N ARG A 279 -22.48 -16.03 -12.49
CA ARG A 279 -22.54 -17.40 -12.99
C ARG A 279 -21.38 -17.68 -13.91
N GLU A 280 -20.20 -17.91 -13.33
CA GLU A 280 -19.20 -18.89 -13.79
C GLU A 280 -17.90 -18.73 -12.99
N SER A 281 -17.73 -19.56 -11.97
CA SER A 281 -16.43 -20.09 -11.55
C SER A 281 -16.64 -21.31 -10.66
N SER A 282 -16.96 -22.43 -11.31
CA SER A 282 -16.72 -23.75 -10.74
C SER A 282 -15.22 -24.02 -10.83
N PHE A 283 -14.51 -24.03 -9.70
CA PHE A 283 -13.24 -24.74 -9.60
C PHE A 283 -13.09 -25.46 -8.27
N THR A 284 -12.45 -26.60 -8.39
CA THR A 284 -12.54 -27.79 -7.54
C THR A 284 -11.72 -27.71 -6.26
N SER A 285 -12.29 -28.27 -5.21
CA SER A 285 -11.68 -28.60 -3.92
C SER A 285 -10.39 -29.39 -4.05
N SER A 286 -9.27 -28.82 -3.57
CA SER A 286 -8.23 -29.61 -2.92
C SER A 286 -7.55 -28.81 -1.79
N ALA A 287 -7.57 -29.43 -0.61
CA ALA A 287 -6.75 -29.17 0.57
C ALA A 287 -6.87 -27.79 1.28
N PHE A 288 -8.07 -27.46 1.76
CA PHE A 288 -8.20 -26.77 3.05
C PHE A 288 -8.83 -27.78 4.01
N GLU A 289 -8.11 -28.21 5.03
CA GLU A 289 -8.73 -28.90 6.15
C GLU A 289 -9.80 -27.95 6.73
N VAL A 290 -11.05 -28.31 6.49
CA VAL A 290 -12.23 -27.63 7.00
C VAL A 290 -12.28 -27.89 8.51
N ASN A 291 -11.49 -27.14 9.26
CA ASN A 291 -11.76 -26.94 10.66
C ASN A 291 -13.01 -26.05 10.71
N ASN A 292 -14.16 -26.67 10.97
CA ASN A 292 -15.50 -26.05 11.06
C ASN A 292 -15.67 -25.07 12.22
N ASP A 293 -14.58 -24.60 12.82
CA ASP A 293 -14.64 -23.67 13.93
C ASP A 293 -14.93 -22.25 13.41
N VAL A 294 -16.22 -21.90 13.44
CA VAL A 294 -16.74 -20.56 13.11
C VAL A 294 -16.01 -19.49 13.92
N SER A 295 -15.64 -19.78 15.17
CA SER A 295 -14.85 -18.88 16.02
C SER A 295 -13.52 -18.53 15.34
N LEU A 296 -12.77 -19.56 14.92
CA LEU A 296 -11.48 -19.39 14.28
C LEU A 296 -11.58 -18.65 12.94
N GLN A 297 -12.64 -18.92 12.16
CA GLN A 297 -12.89 -18.24 10.88
C GLN A 297 -13.16 -16.74 11.06
N VAL A 298 -13.96 -16.37 12.06
CA VAL A 298 -14.23 -14.96 12.36
C VAL A 298 -12.99 -14.25 12.86
N LYS A 299 -12.23 -14.87 13.78
CA LYS A 299 -10.98 -14.28 14.30
C LYS A 299 -9.95 -14.06 13.19
N ARG A 300 -9.80 -15.02 12.28
CA ARG A 300 -8.96 -14.85 11.07
C ARG A 300 -9.44 -13.71 10.19
N ALA A 301 -10.75 -13.61 9.95
CA ALA A 301 -11.31 -12.52 9.15
C ALA A 301 -11.03 -11.15 9.77
N ILE A 302 -11.18 -11.02 11.09
CA ILE A 302 -10.90 -9.79 11.86
C ILE A 302 -9.42 -9.40 11.75
N LEU A 303 -8.52 -10.34 12.03
CA LEU A 303 -7.07 -10.11 11.92
C LEU A 303 -6.65 -9.72 10.51
N ASN A 304 -7.24 -10.37 9.49
CA ASN A 304 -6.95 -10.08 8.09
C ASN A 304 -7.44 -8.70 7.65
N VAL A 305 -8.60 -8.22 8.15
CA VAL A 305 -9.07 -6.84 7.91
C VAL A 305 -8.07 -5.82 8.47
N LYS A 306 -7.44 -6.12 9.61
CA LYS A 306 -6.41 -5.26 10.21
C LYS A 306 -5.01 -5.47 9.64
N GLY A 307 -4.86 -6.28 8.59
CA GLY A 307 -3.56 -6.59 7.98
C GLY A 307 -2.63 -7.43 8.87
N ASN A 308 -3.15 -8.04 9.93
CA ASN A 308 -2.36 -8.81 10.90
C ASN A 308 -2.48 -10.32 10.66
N ASN A 309 -2.00 -10.80 9.51
CA ASN A 309 -2.14 -12.20 9.10
C ASN A 309 -1.26 -13.18 9.88
N SER A 310 -0.21 -12.68 10.53
CA SER A 310 0.80 -13.50 11.23
C SER A 310 0.43 -13.79 12.69
N THR A 311 -0.56 -13.09 13.26
CA THR A 311 -1.02 -13.36 14.63
C THR A 311 -1.87 -14.62 14.68
N ASP A 312 -1.56 -15.52 15.63
CA ASP A 312 -2.38 -16.71 15.87
C ASP A 312 -3.80 -16.27 16.27
N PRO A 313 -4.84 -16.63 15.49
CA PRO A 313 -6.21 -16.25 15.78
C PRO A 313 -6.70 -16.70 17.16
N ASN A 314 -6.12 -17.75 17.76
CA ASN A 314 -6.47 -18.20 19.10
C ASN A 314 -6.11 -17.19 20.19
N THR A 315 -5.18 -16.27 19.92
CA THR A 315 -4.78 -15.20 20.85
C THR A 315 -5.81 -14.07 20.94
N LEU A 316 -6.72 -13.98 19.98
CA LEU A 316 -7.75 -12.95 19.96
C LEU A 316 -8.89 -13.32 20.92
N SER A 317 -9.06 -12.55 22.00
CA SER A 317 -10.11 -12.80 23.00
C SER A 317 -11.49 -12.52 22.42
N ASN A 318 -12.49 -13.33 22.80
CA ASN A 318 -13.88 -13.09 22.41
C ASN A 318 -14.43 -11.79 23.02
N SER A 319 -13.87 -11.33 24.15
CA SER A 319 -14.28 -10.08 24.80
C SER A 319 -13.61 -8.84 24.20
N GLN A 320 -12.67 -9.02 23.27
CA GLN A 320 -11.88 -7.91 22.73
C GLN A 320 -12.77 -7.00 21.89
N LYS A 321 -12.69 -5.69 22.13
CA LYS A 321 -13.57 -4.70 21.48
C LYS A 321 -13.06 -4.31 20.09
N LEU A 322 -13.96 -4.29 19.11
CA LEU A 322 -13.60 -4.00 17.72
C LEU A 322 -13.13 -2.55 17.55
N GLU A 323 -13.90 -1.57 18.03
CA GLU A 323 -13.54 -0.15 17.88
C GLU A 323 -12.46 0.29 18.88
N ASP A 324 -12.63 -0.04 20.17
CA ASP A 324 -11.77 0.48 21.24
C ASP A 324 -10.38 -0.17 21.28
N GLU A 325 -10.28 -1.47 20.99
CA GLU A 325 -9.05 -2.24 21.20
C GLU A 325 -8.42 -2.73 19.90
N LEU A 326 -9.23 -2.96 18.87
CA LEU A 326 -8.76 -3.33 17.52
C LEU A 326 -8.81 -2.15 16.54
N PHE A 327 -9.25 -0.97 16.98
CA PHE A 327 -9.30 0.26 16.20
C PHE A 327 -10.04 0.10 14.87
N PHE A 328 -11.16 -0.63 14.86
CA PHE A 328 -12.01 -0.76 13.68
C PHE A 328 -12.64 0.58 13.33
N ASN A 329 -12.53 0.98 12.06
CA ASN A 329 -13.26 2.12 11.51
C ASN A 329 -14.38 1.65 10.56
N SER A 330 -15.12 2.58 9.96
CA SER A 330 -16.25 2.24 9.07
C SER A 330 -15.85 1.38 7.86
N ASN A 331 -14.65 1.53 7.31
CA ASN A 331 -14.17 0.71 6.19
C ASN A 331 -13.82 -0.70 6.64
N ASP A 332 -13.25 -0.86 7.84
CA ASP A 332 -12.94 -2.17 8.43
C ASP A 332 -14.21 -3.01 8.61
N PHE A 333 -15.32 -2.41 9.05
CA PHE A 333 -16.61 -3.09 9.13
C PHE A 333 -17.16 -3.53 7.76
N ILE A 334 -16.99 -2.71 6.72
CA ILE A 334 -17.40 -3.07 5.35
C ILE A 334 -16.60 -4.29 4.87
N LEU A 335 -15.28 -4.27 5.03
CA LEU A 335 -14.41 -5.38 4.64
C LEU A 335 -14.70 -6.65 5.43
N LEU A 336 -14.99 -6.52 6.73
CA LEU A 336 -15.36 -7.64 7.58
C LEU A 336 -16.68 -8.28 7.11
N ALA A 337 -17.71 -7.47 6.80
CA ALA A 337 -18.97 -8.00 6.25
C ALA A 337 -18.76 -8.76 4.94
N VAL A 338 -17.92 -8.26 4.03
CA VAL A 338 -17.58 -8.94 2.77
C VAL A 338 -16.92 -10.29 3.04
N LYS A 339 -15.96 -10.36 3.98
CA LYS A 339 -15.26 -11.59 4.33
C LYS A 339 -16.18 -12.61 5.00
N LEU A 340 -17.00 -12.20 5.97
CA LEU A 340 -17.90 -13.12 6.67
C LEU A 340 -18.98 -13.70 5.75
N ASN A 341 -19.46 -12.91 4.78
CA ASN A 341 -20.42 -13.40 3.79
C ASN A 341 -19.86 -14.50 2.88
N LYS A 342 -18.54 -14.70 2.79
CA LYS A 342 -17.95 -15.82 2.05
C LYS A 342 -18.22 -17.18 2.73
N PHE A 343 -18.49 -17.18 4.02
CA PHE A 343 -18.80 -18.40 4.77
C PHE A 343 -20.29 -18.78 4.70
N ILE A 344 -21.15 -17.85 4.27
CA ILE A 344 -22.61 -18.06 4.21
C ILE A 344 -22.99 -18.56 2.82
N THR A 345 -23.42 -19.83 2.74
CA THR A 345 -23.84 -20.45 1.48
C THR A 345 -25.25 -20.05 1.04
N ASN A 346 -26.11 -19.61 1.97
CA ASN A 346 -27.47 -19.18 1.69
C ASN A 346 -27.54 -17.66 1.40
N SER A 347 -27.79 -17.29 0.15
CA SER A 347 -27.85 -15.89 -0.31
C SER A 347 -28.92 -15.04 0.39
N SER A 348 -29.96 -15.65 0.96
CA SER A 348 -31.02 -14.95 1.72
C SER A 348 -30.61 -14.58 3.15
N LYS A 349 -29.48 -15.10 3.66
CA LYS A 349 -28.98 -14.87 5.02
C LYS A 349 -27.73 -13.98 5.07
N LYS A 350 -27.45 -13.18 4.04
CA LYS A 350 -26.26 -12.31 4.03
C LYS A 350 -26.22 -11.35 5.23
N ILE A 351 -25.02 -11.16 5.77
CA ILE A 351 -24.73 -10.16 6.80
C ILE A 351 -24.62 -8.80 6.14
N THR A 352 -25.43 -7.85 6.57
CA THR A 352 -25.35 -6.45 6.17
C THR A 352 -24.27 -5.70 6.96
N VAL A 353 -23.79 -4.58 6.41
CA VAL A 353 -22.88 -3.68 7.14
C VAL A 353 -23.53 -3.13 8.42
N SER A 354 -24.85 -2.97 8.44
CA SER A 354 -25.57 -2.52 9.64
C SER A 354 -25.62 -3.57 10.75
N GLU A 355 -25.61 -4.86 10.41
CA GLU A 355 -25.57 -5.95 11.37
C GLU A 355 -24.16 -6.13 11.94
N ILE A 356 -23.12 -6.06 11.09
CA ILE A 356 -21.73 -6.20 11.57
C ILE A 356 -21.31 -5.02 12.47
N LYS A 357 -21.83 -3.81 12.22
CA LYS A 357 -21.58 -2.63 13.06
C LYS A 357 -22.20 -2.74 14.46
N LYS A 358 -23.10 -3.70 14.69
CA LYS A 358 -23.64 -3.98 16.03
C LYS A 358 -22.76 -4.92 16.84
N CYS A 359 -21.72 -5.50 16.23
CA CYS A 359 -20.76 -6.28 16.97
C CYS A 359 -19.84 -5.32 17.72
N GLU A 360 -19.93 -5.30 19.05
CA GLU A 360 -19.03 -4.53 19.90
C GLU A 360 -17.73 -5.31 20.13
N THR A 361 -17.83 -6.63 20.21
CA THR A 361 -16.73 -7.56 20.49
C THR A 361 -16.53 -8.60 19.39
N VAL A 362 -15.38 -9.27 19.43
CA VAL A 362 -15.09 -10.46 18.60
C VAL A 362 -16.17 -11.54 18.78
N GLY A 363 -16.64 -11.75 20.02
CA GLY A 363 -17.69 -12.71 20.35
C GLY A 363 -19.02 -12.39 19.68
N ASP A 364 -19.37 -11.11 19.56
CA ASP A 364 -20.60 -10.70 18.88
C ASP A 364 -20.56 -11.03 17.39
N CYS A 365 -19.40 -10.83 16.73
CA CYS A 365 -19.19 -11.24 15.34
C CYS A 365 -19.31 -12.75 15.15
N ILE A 366 -18.81 -13.55 16.11
CA ILE A 366 -18.92 -15.02 16.10
C ILE A 366 -20.40 -15.43 16.20
N ASN A 367 -21.13 -14.85 17.14
CA ASN A 367 -22.56 -15.12 17.31
C ASN A 367 -23.37 -14.70 16.08
N LEU A 368 -23.04 -13.55 15.49
CA LEU A 368 -23.66 -13.08 14.26
C LEU A 368 -23.45 -14.07 13.11
N LEU A 369 -22.22 -14.53 12.86
CA LEU A 369 -21.97 -15.50 11.79
C LEU A 369 -22.67 -16.83 12.07
N ASN A 370 -22.62 -17.34 13.30
CA ASN A 370 -23.34 -18.55 13.71
C ASN A 370 -24.85 -18.46 13.46
N SER A 371 -25.46 -17.29 13.62
CA SER A 371 -26.89 -17.09 13.35
C SER A 371 -27.26 -17.15 11.85
N LYS A 372 -26.27 -17.03 10.96
CA LYS A 372 -26.47 -16.98 9.51
C LYS A 372 -26.06 -18.26 8.78
N LEU A 373 -25.21 -19.08 9.38
CA LEU A 373 -25.04 -20.48 8.97
C LEU A 373 -26.38 -21.22 9.21
#